data_AF-A0A958L1P4-F1
#
_entry.id   AF-A0A958L1P4-F1
#
_cell.length_a   1.000
_cell.length_b   1.000
_cell.length_c   1.000
_cell.angle_alpha   90.00
_cell.angle_beta   90.00
_cell.angle_gamma   90.00
#
_symmetry.space_group_name_H-M   'P 1'
#
loop_
_entity.id
_entity.type
_entity.pdbx_description
1 polymer ?
#
loop_
_entity_poly.entity_id
_entity_poly.type
_entity_poly.pdbx_seq_one_letter_code
_entity_poly.pdbx_strand_id
1 'polypeptide(L)'
;MKYLFSFFIACSFLAGCSSSISDTGSEQAEIRPVDSLELYISRKSLTKTEFEQFKFADGQIYGECGTIVGGRYYPTLQDIRPSSSDSARAIASASDSVLDMAAAEDFHLDSPGKNTSLFDPGQFLLSLQRDGEAIRIETSLDSVSEPTSPLQRRLMVLAQVVRQTTRDALHEATLCGNTDFYGLPG
;
A
#
# COMPACT_ATOMS: atom_id res chain seq x y z
N MET A 1 36.39 62.72 -18.28
CA MET A 1 37.82 62.89 -17.99
C MET A 1 38.06 62.80 -16.48
N LYS A 2 38.58 61.67 -15.99
CA LYS A 2 39.57 61.51 -14.91
C LYS A 2 39.69 60.02 -14.62
N TYR A 3 40.82 59.46 -15.06
CA TYR A 3 41.31 58.13 -14.73
C TYR A 3 42.07 58.19 -13.40
N LEU A 4 42.07 57.08 -12.66
CA LEU A 4 43.13 56.56 -11.79
C LEU A 4 42.70 55.11 -11.44
N PHE A 5 43.36 54.06 -11.97
CA PHE A 5 44.56 53.41 -11.42
C PHE A 5 44.41 53.14 -9.90
N SER A 6 44.63 51.95 -9.33
CA SER A 6 45.29 50.73 -9.81
C SER A 6 45.07 49.61 -8.78
N PHE A 7 45.17 48.36 -9.27
CA PHE A 7 45.76 47.16 -8.67
C PHE A 7 45.65 46.90 -7.15
N PHE A 8 45.16 45.71 -6.77
CA PHE A 8 46.06 44.65 -6.29
C PHE A 8 45.42 43.26 -6.45
N ILE A 9 46.21 42.37 -7.03
CA ILE A 9 45.98 40.94 -7.22
C ILE A 9 46.22 40.23 -5.87
N ALA A 10 45.37 39.25 -5.54
CA ALA A 10 45.77 38.13 -4.71
C ALA A 10 44.96 36.88 -5.09
N CYS A 11 45.42 36.17 -6.13
CA CYS A 11 45.15 34.75 -6.29
C CYS A 11 45.74 34.02 -5.08
N SER A 12 44.89 33.60 -4.16
CA SER A 12 45.22 32.56 -3.20
C SER A 12 44.52 31.29 -3.61
N PHE A 13 45.34 30.37 -4.09
CA PHE A 13 45.07 28.97 -4.31
C PHE A 13 44.30 28.36 -3.12
N LEU A 14 43.00 28.13 -3.30
CA LEU A 14 42.32 27.09 -2.55
C LEU A 14 42.23 25.88 -3.47
N ALA A 15 43.11 24.94 -3.15
CA ALA A 15 43.15 23.59 -3.67
C ALA A 15 41.73 23.00 -3.71
N GLY A 16 41.45 22.32 -4.81
CA GLY A 16 40.22 21.57 -4.98
C GLY A 16 40.04 20.56 -3.86
N CYS A 17 38.98 20.74 -3.10
CA CYS A 17 38.14 19.63 -2.68
C CYS A 17 36.98 19.58 -3.67
N SER A 18 37.26 19.09 -4.88
CA SER A 18 36.23 18.37 -5.63
C SER A 18 35.93 17.14 -4.80
N SER A 19 35.05 17.30 -3.82
CA SER A 19 34.35 16.18 -3.21
C SER A 19 33.53 15.58 -4.33
N SER A 20 34.15 14.69 -5.11
CA SER A 20 33.47 13.59 -5.75
C SER A 20 32.84 12.82 -4.60
N ILE A 21 31.65 13.29 -4.18
CA ILE A 21 30.63 12.43 -3.65
C ILE A 21 30.49 11.40 -4.76
N SER A 22 31.17 10.27 -4.57
CA SER A 22 30.79 9.07 -5.28
C SER A 22 29.32 8.93 -4.93
N ASP A 23 28.47 9.16 -5.92
CA ASP A 23 27.24 8.40 -6.04
C ASP A 23 27.68 6.93 -5.86
N THR A 24 27.75 6.48 -4.60
CA THR A 24 27.32 5.14 -4.25
C THR A 24 25.94 5.09 -4.82
N GLY A 25 25.87 4.63 -6.08
CA GLY A 25 24.62 4.31 -6.73
C GLY A 25 23.83 3.56 -5.69
N SER A 26 22.70 4.13 -5.30
CA SER A 26 21.71 3.35 -4.59
C SER A 26 21.52 2.13 -5.47
N GLU A 27 22.02 0.97 -5.05
CA GLU A 27 21.44 -0.28 -5.48
C GLU A 27 19.97 -0.09 -5.19
N GLN A 28 19.20 0.29 -6.22
CA GLN A 28 17.76 0.18 -6.17
C GLN A 28 17.57 -1.30 -5.98
N ALA A 29 17.36 -1.70 -4.72
CA ALA A 29 17.09 -3.07 -4.35
C ALA A 29 16.08 -3.60 -5.37
N GLU A 30 16.48 -4.63 -6.10
CA GLU A 30 15.71 -5.13 -7.22
C GLU A 30 14.33 -5.52 -6.70
N ILE A 31 13.32 -4.72 -7.06
CA ILE A 31 11.95 -4.89 -6.56
C ILE A 31 11.43 -6.18 -7.16
N ARG A 32 11.27 -7.20 -6.31
CA ARG A 32 10.80 -8.50 -6.75
C ARG A 32 9.30 -8.46 -7.00
N PRO A 33 8.82 -9.00 -8.13
CA PRO A 33 7.40 -9.02 -8.42
C PRO A 33 6.63 -9.81 -7.34
N VAL A 34 5.35 -9.52 -7.21
CA VAL A 34 4.42 -10.29 -6.39
C VAL A 34 3.78 -11.35 -7.30
N ASP A 35 3.73 -12.60 -6.86
CA ASP A 35 3.08 -13.67 -7.62
C ASP A 35 1.56 -13.50 -7.56
N SER A 36 1.04 -13.34 -6.34
CA SER A 36 -0.35 -12.98 -6.12
C SER A 36 -0.56 -12.19 -4.83
N LEU A 37 -1.52 -11.28 -4.84
CA LEU A 37 -2.03 -10.60 -3.67
C LEU A 37 -3.56 -10.60 -3.72
N GLU A 38 -4.19 -10.93 -2.60
CA GLU A 38 -5.62 -10.76 -2.38
C GLU A 38 -5.82 -9.97 -1.09
N LEU A 39 -6.52 -8.84 -1.20
CA LEU A 39 -6.92 -8.01 -0.08
C LEU A 39 -8.44 -7.98 -0.02
N TYR A 40 -8.99 -8.37 1.11
CA TYR A 40 -10.41 -8.27 1.40
C TYR A 40 -10.61 -7.41 2.64
N ILE A 41 -11.44 -6.38 2.51
CA ILE A 41 -11.82 -5.51 3.62
C ILE A 41 -13.34 -5.41 3.68
N SER A 42 -13.90 -5.57 4.86
CA SER A 42 -15.32 -5.33 5.07
C SER A 42 -15.57 -4.69 6.42
N ARG A 43 -16.62 -3.88 6.49
CA ARG A 43 -17.08 -3.36 7.77
C ARG A 43 -18.36 -4.04 8.17
N LYS A 44 -18.47 -4.38 9.45
CA LYS A 44 -19.74 -4.82 9.99
C LYS A 44 -20.85 -3.76 9.87
N SER A 45 -22.02 -4.21 9.45
CA SER A 45 -23.31 -3.54 9.66
C SER A 45 -24.37 -4.58 10.00
N LEU A 46 -25.35 -4.21 10.83
CA LEU A 46 -26.49 -5.09 11.17
C LEU A 46 -27.39 -5.40 9.98
N THR A 47 -27.38 -4.54 8.96
CA THR A 47 -28.33 -4.60 7.85
C THR A 47 -27.65 -4.81 6.51
N LYS A 48 -26.53 -4.11 6.27
CA LYS A 48 -25.85 -4.06 4.98
C LYS A 48 -24.36 -3.80 5.19
N THR A 49 -23.55 -4.85 5.14
CA THR A 49 -22.09 -4.79 5.37
C THR A 49 -21.40 -4.46 4.06
N GLU A 50 -20.75 -3.32 3.94
CA GLU A 50 -19.97 -2.97 2.74
C GLU A 50 -18.65 -3.73 2.71
N PHE A 51 -18.20 -4.09 1.51
CA PHE A 51 -16.90 -4.72 1.32
C PHE A 51 -16.21 -4.18 0.06
N GLU A 52 -14.88 -4.24 0.10
CA GLU A 52 -14.01 -4.13 -1.07
C GLU A 52 -13.10 -5.36 -1.12
N GLN A 53 -12.87 -5.86 -2.33
CA GLN A 53 -11.96 -6.97 -2.60
C GLN A 53 -11.07 -6.62 -3.78
N PHE A 54 -9.78 -6.83 -3.60
CA PHE A 54 -8.76 -6.55 -4.60
C PHE A 54 -7.94 -7.81 -4.84
N LYS A 55 -7.64 -8.10 -6.10
CA LYS A 55 -6.69 -9.17 -6.45
C LYS A 55 -5.67 -8.63 -7.43
N PHE A 56 -4.42 -8.99 -7.21
CA PHE A 56 -3.32 -8.76 -8.13
C PHE A 56 -2.71 -10.11 -8.46
N ALA A 57 -2.76 -10.53 -9.72
CA ALA A 57 -2.16 -11.78 -10.20
C ALA A 57 -2.01 -11.73 -11.71
N ASP A 58 -1.01 -12.42 -12.26
CA ASP A 58 -0.82 -12.56 -13.71
C ASP A 58 -0.79 -11.22 -14.48
N GLY A 59 -0.25 -10.18 -13.84
CA GLY A 59 -0.18 -8.83 -14.42
C GLY A 59 -1.54 -8.13 -14.52
N GLN A 60 -2.56 -8.59 -13.81
CA GLN A 60 -3.90 -8.03 -13.77
C GLN A 60 -4.25 -7.53 -12.37
N ILE A 61 -5.10 -6.50 -12.33
CA ILE A 61 -5.76 -6.00 -11.14
C ILE A 61 -7.25 -6.25 -11.28
N TYR A 62 -7.81 -6.91 -10.28
CA TYR A 62 -9.23 -7.09 -10.05
C TYR A 62 -9.67 -6.18 -8.91
N GLY A 63 -10.79 -5.48 -9.12
CA GLY A 63 -11.49 -4.75 -8.07
C GLY A 63 -12.95 -5.19 -8.01
N GLU A 64 -13.43 -5.50 -6.81
CA GLU A 64 -14.83 -5.75 -6.52
C GLU A 64 -15.28 -4.94 -5.32
N CYS A 65 -16.47 -4.37 -5.45
CA CYS A 65 -17.16 -3.67 -4.38
C CYS A 65 -18.56 -4.21 -4.26
N GLY A 66 -19.09 -4.21 -3.05
CA GLY A 66 -20.50 -4.52 -2.88
C GLY A 66 -20.94 -4.52 -1.45
N THR A 67 -22.03 -5.25 -1.20
CA THR A 67 -22.57 -5.39 0.13
C THR A 67 -22.93 -6.83 0.47
N ILE A 68 -22.84 -7.17 1.74
CA ILE A 68 -23.20 -8.46 2.30
C ILE A 68 -24.52 -8.30 3.05
N VAL A 69 -25.52 -9.10 2.67
CA VAL A 69 -26.85 -9.14 3.31
C VAL A 69 -27.19 -10.61 3.58
N GLY A 70 -27.41 -10.95 4.86
CA GLY A 70 -27.72 -12.33 5.25
C GLY A 70 -26.63 -13.35 4.87
N GLY A 71 -25.36 -12.93 4.90
CA GLY A 71 -24.20 -13.76 4.50
C GLY A 71 -24.02 -13.94 2.99
N ARG A 72 -24.82 -13.26 2.16
CA ARG A 72 -24.70 -13.30 0.69
C ARG A 72 -24.08 -12.02 0.17
N TYR A 73 -23.20 -12.16 -0.81
CA TYR A 73 -22.51 -11.06 -1.48
C TYR A 73 -23.37 -10.51 -2.63
N TYR A 74 -23.49 -9.19 -2.67
CA TYR A 74 -24.19 -8.43 -3.70
C TYR A 74 -23.20 -7.40 -4.30
N PRO A 75 -22.44 -7.79 -5.33
CA PRO A 75 -21.49 -6.89 -5.98
C PRO A 75 -22.21 -5.75 -6.70
N THR A 76 -21.68 -4.54 -6.57
CA THR A 76 -22.13 -3.33 -7.26
C THR A 76 -21.12 -2.86 -8.31
N LEU A 77 -19.85 -3.23 -8.14
CA LEU A 77 -18.77 -3.00 -9.09
C LEU A 77 -17.93 -4.28 -9.17
N GLN A 78 -17.58 -4.69 -10.38
CA GLN A 78 -16.61 -5.77 -10.62
C GLN A 78 -15.90 -5.46 -11.93
N ASP A 79 -14.58 -5.35 -11.89
CA ASP A 79 -13.77 -5.09 -13.09
C ASP A 79 -12.38 -5.73 -12.98
N ILE A 80 -11.81 -6.08 -14.13
CA ILE A 80 -10.47 -6.64 -14.30
C ILE A 80 -9.74 -5.81 -15.34
N ARG A 81 -8.57 -5.28 -14.97
CA ARG A 81 -7.72 -4.49 -15.87
C ARG A 81 -6.27 -4.96 -15.84
N PRO A 82 -5.53 -4.81 -16.95
CA PRO A 82 -4.09 -4.97 -16.91
C PRO A 82 -3.46 -3.99 -15.91
N SER A 83 -2.51 -4.47 -15.12
CA SER A 83 -1.70 -3.61 -14.25
C SER A 83 -0.64 -2.89 -15.07
N SER A 84 -0.43 -1.61 -14.78
CA SER A 84 0.76 -0.91 -15.26
C SER A 84 2.02 -1.43 -14.56
N SER A 85 3.19 -1.15 -15.13
CA SER A 85 4.48 -1.47 -14.48
C SER A 85 4.68 -0.70 -13.17
N ASP A 86 4.20 0.53 -13.09
CA ASP A 86 4.34 1.37 -11.91
C ASP A 86 3.40 0.88 -10.78
N SER A 87 2.19 0.47 -11.15
CA SER A 87 1.23 -0.23 -10.28
C SER A 87 1.84 -1.50 -9.68
N ALA A 88 2.43 -2.36 -10.53
CA ALA A 88 3.06 -3.60 -10.10
C ALA A 88 4.25 -3.34 -9.15
N ARG A 89 5.08 -2.32 -9.46
CA ARG A 89 6.21 -1.93 -8.62
C ARG A 89 5.77 -1.38 -7.27
N ALA A 90 4.72 -0.56 -7.23
CA ALA A 90 4.19 0.01 -6.00
C ALA A 90 3.63 -1.07 -5.08
N ILE A 91 2.82 -1.99 -5.62
CA ILE A 91 2.29 -3.15 -4.88
C ILE A 91 3.43 -4.02 -4.37
N ALA A 92 4.45 -4.28 -5.20
CA ALA A 92 5.59 -5.08 -4.82
C ALA A 92 6.38 -4.48 -3.65
N SER A 93 6.70 -3.19 -3.71
CA SER A 93 7.44 -2.51 -2.65
C SER A 93 6.66 -2.46 -1.33
N ALA A 94 5.34 -2.25 -1.38
CA ALA A 94 4.49 -2.29 -0.19
C ALA A 94 4.37 -3.71 0.39
N SER A 95 4.36 -4.73 -0.48
CA SER A 95 4.30 -6.14 -0.09
C SER A 95 5.60 -6.61 0.59
N ASP A 96 6.77 -6.16 0.10
CA ASP A 96 8.08 -6.42 0.73
C ASP A 96 8.08 -5.96 2.19
N SER A 97 7.61 -4.73 2.42
CA SER A 97 7.55 -4.16 3.76
C SER A 97 6.65 -4.94 4.73
N VAL A 98 5.63 -5.65 4.23
CA VAL A 98 4.77 -6.50 5.07
C VAL A 98 5.42 -7.85 5.33
N LEU A 99 6.02 -8.49 4.32
CA LEU A 99 6.73 -9.77 4.46
C LEU A 99 7.91 -9.65 5.43
N ASP A 100 8.76 -8.64 5.24
CA ASP A 100 9.92 -8.38 6.09
C ASP A 100 9.52 -8.22 7.56
N MET A 101 8.43 -7.47 7.78
CA MET A 101 7.90 -7.25 9.13
C MET A 101 7.34 -8.54 9.70
N ALA A 102 6.46 -9.23 8.98
CA ALA A 102 5.83 -10.47 9.42
C ALA A 102 6.81 -11.60 9.73
N ALA A 103 7.99 -11.62 9.09
CA ALA A 103 9.05 -12.59 9.36
C ALA A 103 9.90 -12.23 10.60
N ALA A 104 9.95 -10.96 11.01
CA ALA A 104 10.90 -10.46 12.00
C ALA A 104 10.39 -10.50 13.45
N GLU A 105 9.07 -10.47 13.69
CA GLU A 105 8.51 -10.35 15.03
C GLU A 105 7.26 -11.20 15.23
N ASP A 106 7.04 -11.63 16.47
CA ASP A 106 5.79 -12.25 16.91
C ASP A 106 4.78 -11.13 17.22
N PHE A 107 3.87 -10.86 16.29
CA PHE A 107 2.85 -9.82 16.46
C PHE A 107 1.57 -10.40 17.07
N HIS A 108 1.02 -9.67 18.04
CA HIS A 108 -0.38 -9.83 18.41
C HIS A 108 -1.25 -9.03 17.43
N LEU A 109 -2.10 -9.73 16.69
CA LEU A 109 -3.12 -9.12 15.83
C LEU A 109 -4.47 -9.20 16.51
N ASP A 110 -5.19 -8.07 16.52
CA ASP A 110 -6.55 -8.03 17.03
C ASP A 110 -7.44 -8.91 16.17
N SER A 111 -8.31 -9.68 16.80
CA SER A 111 -9.17 -10.63 16.09
C SER A 111 -10.07 -9.90 15.08
N PRO A 112 -10.24 -10.44 13.87
CA PRO A 112 -11.22 -9.95 12.92
C PRO A 112 -12.63 -10.09 13.50
N GLY A 113 -13.54 -9.19 13.13
CA GLY A 113 -14.92 -9.33 13.56
C GLY A 113 -15.58 -10.55 12.95
N LYS A 114 -16.48 -11.20 13.70
CA LYS A 114 -17.27 -12.34 13.21
C LYS A 114 -18.60 -11.92 12.59
N ASN A 115 -18.88 -10.62 12.54
CA ASN A 115 -20.18 -10.05 12.12
C ASN A 115 -21.38 -10.60 12.91
N THR A 116 -21.17 -10.94 14.19
CA THR A 116 -22.17 -11.53 15.11
C THR A 116 -22.77 -10.54 16.11
N SER A 117 -22.07 -9.45 16.42
CA SER A 117 -22.49 -8.45 17.42
C SER A 117 -22.23 -7.02 16.92
N LEU A 118 -23.04 -6.06 17.37
CA LEU A 118 -22.91 -4.61 17.10
C LEU A 118 -21.53 -4.01 17.41
N PHE A 119 -20.71 -4.68 18.21
CA PHE A 119 -19.37 -4.23 18.58
C PHE A 119 -18.23 -5.02 17.95
N ASP A 120 -18.51 -6.04 17.14
CA ASP A 120 -17.44 -6.74 16.40
C ASP A 120 -16.71 -5.77 15.45
N PRO A 121 -15.37 -5.82 15.41
CA PRO A 121 -14.58 -4.97 14.52
C PRO A 121 -14.84 -5.28 13.04
N GLY A 122 -14.38 -4.43 12.13
CA GLY A 122 -14.33 -4.80 10.70
C GLY A 122 -13.36 -5.96 10.43
N GLN A 123 -13.43 -6.52 9.23
CA GLN A 123 -12.53 -7.59 8.80
C GLN A 123 -11.49 -7.04 7.83
N PHE A 124 -10.23 -7.40 8.08
CA PHE A 124 -9.13 -7.22 7.17
C PHE A 124 -8.49 -8.59 6.93
N LEU A 125 -8.46 -9.01 5.67
CA LEU A 125 -7.84 -10.25 5.24
C LEU A 125 -6.88 -9.97 4.10
N LEU A 126 -5.62 -10.34 4.29
CA LEU A 126 -4.57 -10.31 3.28
C LEU A 126 -4.07 -11.72 3.03
N SER A 127 -4.03 -12.13 1.77
CA SER A 127 -3.27 -13.30 1.30
C SER A 127 -2.23 -12.80 0.31
N LEU A 128 -0.96 -13.06 0.57
CA LEU A 128 0.15 -12.57 -0.24
C LEU A 128 1.09 -13.74 -0.55
N GLN A 129 1.44 -13.91 -1.82
CA GLN A 129 2.38 -14.91 -2.31
C GLN A 129 3.50 -14.25 -3.10
N ARG A 130 4.74 -14.64 -2.80
CA ARG A 130 5.94 -14.21 -3.52
C ARG A 130 7.05 -15.24 -3.39
N ASP A 131 7.72 -15.55 -4.48
CA ASP A 131 8.88 -16.44 -4.52
C ASP A 131 8.59 -17.81 -3.85
N GLY A 132 7.34 -18.27 -3.90
CA GLY A 132 6.87 -19.49 -3.22
C GLY A 132 6.58 -19.35 -1.72
N GLU A 133 6.88 -18.21 -1.10
CA GLU A 133 6.43 -17.88 0.25
C GLU A 133 4.99 -17.37 0.22
N ALA A 134 4.19 -17.80 1.18
CA ALA A 134 2.81 -17.37 1.31
C ALA A 134 2.54 -16.95 2.75
N ILE A 135 2.00 -15.74 2.91
CA ILE A 135 1.47 -15.28 4.19
C ILE A 135 -0.04 -15.07 4.08
N ARG A 136 -0.73 -15.36 5.17
CA ARG A 136 -2.14 -15.03 5.35
C ARG A 136 -2.31 -14.30 6.66
N ILE A 137 -2.80 -13.07 6.60
CA ILE A 137 -3.02 -12.22 7.76
C ILE A 137 -4.51 -11.93 7.85
N GLU A 138 -5.11 -12.28 8.98
CA GLU A 138 -6.51 -12.01 9.29
C GLU A 138 -6.58 -11.21 10.59
N THR A 139 -7.12 -9.99 10.53
CA THR A 139 -7.11 -9.05 11.67
C THR A 139 -8.32 -8.11 11.62
N SER A 140 -8.53 -7.36 12.71
CA SER A 140 -9.45 -6.23 12.77
C SER A 140 -9.09 -5.14 11.74
N LEU A 141 -10.07 -4.74 10.92
CA LEU A 141 -9.94 -3.56 10.03
C LEU A 141 -9.68 -2.29 10.84
N ASP A 142 -10.38 -2.16 11.97
CA ASP A 142 -10.33 -0.99 12.85
C ASP A 142 -8.88 -0.76 13.35
N SER A 143 -8.18 -1.85 13.68
CA SER A 143 -6.78 -1.80 14.13
C SER A 143 -5.79 -1.53 13.00
N VAL A 144 -6.16 -1.82 11.75
CA VAL A 144 -5.36 -1.44 10.58
C VAL A 144 -5.60 0.03 10.24
N SER A 145 -6.82 0.53 10.38
CA SER A 145 -7.15 1.95 10.16
C SER A 145 -6.59 2.87 11.25
N GLU A 146 -6.42 2.36 12.47
CA GLU A 146 -5.81 3.09 13.59
C GLU A 146 -4.59 2.30 14.14
N PRO A 147 -3.48 2.26 13.38
CA PRO A 147 -2.41 1.30 13.63
C PRO A 147 -1.57 1.66 14.85
N THR A 148 -1.52 0.73 15.81
CA THR A 148 -0.70 0.85 17.03
C THR A 148 0.64 0.13 16.91
N SER A 149 0.73 -0.92 16.09
CA SER A 149 1.95 -1.69 15.85
C SER A 149 2.65 -1.36 14.52
N PRO A 150 3.95 -1.67 14.38
CA PRO A 150 4.67 -1.55 13.10
C PRO A 150 4.02 -2.36 11.97
N LEU A 151 3.63 -3.62 12.22
CA LEU A 151 2.95 -4.45 11.22
C LEU A 151 1.61 -3.84 10.78
N GLN A 152 0.78 -3.38 11.71
CA GLN A 152 -0.49 -2.71 11.37
C GLN A 152 -0.27 -1.48 10.48
N ARG A 153 0.77 -0.67 10.73
CA ARG A 153 1.14 0.46 9.85
C ARG A 153 1.51 -0.01 8.44
N ARG A 154 2.25 -1.12 8.30
CA ARG A 154 2.60 -1.67 6.98
C ARG A 154 1.38 -2.24 6.25
N LEU A 155 0.48 -2.92 6.96
CA LEU A 155 -0.80 -3.39 6.42
C LEU A 155 -1.66 -2.23 5.92
N MET A 156 -1.74 -1.15 6.70
CA MET A 156 -2.45 0.07 6.31
C MET A 156 -1.89 0.66 5.01
N VAL A 157 -0.56 0.82 4.93
CA VAL A 157 0.11 1.34 3.73
C VAL A 157 -0.11 0.44 2.52
N LEU A 158 0.01 -0.89 2.69
CA LEU A 158 -0.27 -1.84 1.60
C LEU A 158 -1.71 -1.71 1.11
N ALA A 159 -2.68 -1.63 2.01
CA ALA A 159 -4.08 -1.46 1.63
C ALA A 159 -4.34 -0.16 0.89
N GLN A 160 -3.76 0.95 1.34
CA GLN A 160 -3.83 2.25 0.65
C GLN A 160 -3.24 2.16 -0.76
N VAL A 161 -2.06 1.54 -0.92
CA VAL A 161 -1.41 1.35 -2.22
C VAL A 161 -2.27 0.50 -3.14
N VAL A 162 -2.80 -0.63 -2.67
CA VAL A 162 -3.65 -1.53 -3.47
C VAL A 162 -4.93 -0.82 -3.91
N ARG A 163 -5.56 -0.06 -3.01
CA ARG A 163 -6.76 0.72 -3.31
C ARG A 163 -6.47 1.82 -4.34
N GLN A 164 -5.50 2.70 -4.08
CA GLN A 164 -5.09 3.74 -5.00
C GLN A 164 -4.75 3.19 -6.39
N THR A 165 -3.96 2.12 -6.44
CA THR A 165 -3.53 1.50 -7.69
C THR A 165 -4.71 0.91 -8.46
N THR A 166 -5.67 0.30 -7.77
CA THR A 166 -6.90 -0.21 -8.38
C THR A 166 -7.76 0.93 -8.90
N ARG A 167 -7.97 1.99 -8.11
CA ARG A 167 -8.74 3.17 -8.52
C ARG A 167 -8.21 3.75 -9.82
N ASP A 168 -6.89 3.93 -9.88
CA ASP A 168 -6.21 4.51 -11.05
C ASP A 168 -6.32 3.58 -12.27
N ALA A 169 -6.19 2.27 -12.09
CA ALA A 169 -6.33 1.27 -13.16
C ALA A 169 -7.77 1.17 -13.69
N LEU A 170 -8.77 1.36 -12.83
CA LEU A 170 -10.18 1.36 -13.21
C LEU A 170 -10.65 2.72 -13.77
N HIS A 171 -9.82 3.76 -13.69
CA HIS A 171 -10.16 5.15 -14.05
C HIS A 171 -11.39 5.69 -13.33
N GLU A 172 -11.59 5.28 -12.08
CA GLU A 172 -12.72 5.69 -11.25
C GLU A 172 -12.35 6.90 -10.40
N ALA A 173 -13.29 7.83 -10.20
CA ALA A 173 -13.07 8.97 -9.29
C ALA A 173 -13.03 8.53 -7.81
N THR A 174 -13.69 7.42 -7.49
CA THR A 174 -13.78 6.82 -6.15
C THR A 174 -13.87 5.31 -6.27
N LEU A 175 -13.22 4.55 -5.39
CA LEU A 175 -13.50 3.12 -5.29
C LEU A 175 -14.79 2.89 -4.51
N CYS A 176 -15.69 2.08 -5.06
CA CYS A 176 -16.90 1.69 -4.36
C CYS A 176 -17.80 2.88 -3.92
N GLY A 177 -17.68 4.05 -4.58
CA GLY A 177 -18.39 5.28 -4.22
C GLY A 177 -17.80 6.04 -3.03
N ASN A 178 -16.65 5.61 -2.49
CA ASN A 178 -16.01 6.19 -1.31
C ASN A 178 -14.56 6.60 -1.62
N THR A 179 -14.14 7.78 -1.16
CA THR A 179 -12.73 8.19 -1.18
C THR A 179 -11.93 7.47 -0.10
N ASP A 180 -12.56 7.28 1.06
CA ASP A 180 -11.97 6.58 2.20
C ASP A 180 -12.86 5.41 2.58
N PHE A 181 -12.30 4.20 2.66
CA PHE A 181 -12.98 3.03 3.19
C PHE A 181 -12.51 2.84 4.62
N TYR A 182 -13.22 3.50 5.54
CA TYR A 182 -13.02 3.38 6.99
C TYR A 182 -11.59 3.72 7.44
N GLY A 183 -11.13 4.94 7.14
CA GLY A 183 -9.81 5.42 7.56
C GLY A 183 -8.66 4.94 6.66
N LEU A 184 -8.95 4.06 5.70
CA LEU A 184 -8.05 3.79 4.59
C LEU A 184 -8.40 4.78 3.47
N PRO A 185 -7.52 5.71 3.06
CA PRO A 185 -7.67 6.48 1.83
C PRO A 185 -7.33 5.62 0.60
N GLY A 186 -7.96 5.91 -0.53
CA GLY A 186 -7.85 5.10 -1.74
C GLY A 186 -8.24 5.83 -2.99
#